data_AF-A0A535R7I3-F1
#
_entry.id   AF-A0A535R7I3-F1
#
_cell.length_a   1.000
_cell.length_b   1.000
_cell.length_c   1.000
_cell.angle_alpha   90.00
_cell.angle_beta   90.00
_cell.angle_gamma   90.00
#
_symmetry.space_group_name_H-M   'P 1'
#
loop_
_entity.id
_entity.type
_entity.pdbx_description
1 polymer ?
#
loop_
_entity_poly.entity_id
_entity_poly.type
_entity_poly.pdbx_seq_one_letter_code
_entity_poly.pdbx_strand_id
1 'polypeptide(L)'
;MTRAADGTLVERRLTAAGVQRLRDEVVGTGLFVSDREVRLELTPAASPVPHGISARAFRVWNGARTVTVSSPVLQQSEEVFYKPSPARTQLDALAARLTAPDSWLPVTAWAVEAPRPYVADGFRVVSSAEPVGGSPPDVDAIDWPFTTSIADFGEPLAATSQVFVPIGPGTRPLRCAALDANDARSARDAWERAGAKVNDFPDGAFITVLAWGAAGSGIVLFAQALMPDQSSCGDSY
;
A
#
# COMPACT_ATOMS: atom_id res chain seq x y z
N MET A 1 2.23 -7.54 10.70
CA MET A 1 2.97 -7.33 9.45
C MET A 1 3.84 -6.11 9.59
N THR A 2 5.11 -6.19 9.23
CA THR A 2 6.03 -5.04 9.13
C THR A 2 6.93 -5.20 7.92
N ARG A 3 7.64 -4.13 7.53
CA ARG A 3 8.69 -4.19 6.51
C ARG A 3 10.05 -4.32 7.19
N ALA A 4 10.87 -5.24 6.69
CA ALA A 4 12.29 -5.32 7.03
C ALA A 4 13.09 -4.19 6.35
N ALA A 5 14.36 -4.03 6.71
CA ALA A 5 15.22 -2.96 6.22
C ALA A 5 15.46 -3.00 4.69
N ASP A 6 15.38 -4.18 4.10
CA ASP A 6 15.46 -4.42 2.65
C ASP A 6 14.12 -4.21 1.91
N GLY A 7 13.06 -3.84 2.64
CA GLY A 7 11.71 -3.63 2.12
C GLY A 7 10.81 -4.87 2.16
N THR A 8 11.35 -6.04 2.53
CA THR A 8 10.61 -7.31 2.54
C THR A 8 9.48 -7.29 3.56
N LEU A 9 8.30 -7.81 3.21
CA LEU A 9 7.22 -8.01 4.19
C LEU A 9 7.52 -9.20 5.08
N VAL A 10 7.45 -8.98 6.38
CA VAL A 10 7.62 -10.01 7.40
C VAL A 10 6.42 -10.06 8.33
N GLU A 11 6.13 -11.26 8.81
CA GLU A 11 5.12 -11.52 9.81
C GLU A 11 5.71 -12.09 11.09
N ARG A 12 5.14 -11.66 12.21
CA ARG A 12 5.46 -12.18 13.53
C ARG A 12 4.22 -12.08 14.40
N ARG A 13 3.87 -13.16 15.07
CA ARG A 13 2.63 -13.24 15.85
C ARG A 13 2.85 -12.71 17.27
N LEU A 14 1.99 -11.80 17.69
CA LEU A 14 1.92 -11.32 19.08
C LEU A 14 1.18 -12.33 19.97
N THR A 15 1.53 -12.37 21.26
CA THR A 15 0.67 -12.96 22.29
C THR A 15 -0.54 -12.06 22.56
N ALA A 16 -1.56 -12.56 23.27
CA ALA A 16 -2.68 -11.71 23.69
C ALA A 16 -2.22 -10.49 24.51
N ALA A 17 -1.24 -10.67 25.39
CA ALA A 17 -0.63 -9.58 26.16
C ALA A 17 0.12 -8.59 25.26
N GLY A 18 0.83 -9.08 24.23
CA GLY A 18 1.48 -8.23 23.23
C GLY A 18 0.48 -7.39 22.42
N VAL A 19 -0.63 -8.01 22.00
CA VAL A 19 -1.74 -7.29 21.34
C VAL A 19 -2.32 -6.20 22.24
N GLN A 20 -2.57 -6.53 23.52
CA GLN A 20 -3.10 -5.54 24.46
C GLN A 20 -2.14 -4.36 24.63
N ARG A 21 -0.83 -4.63 24.73
CA ARG A 21 0.17 -3.56 24.86
C ARG A 21 0.21 -2.63 23.65
N LEU A 22 0.07 -3.18 22.43
CA LEU A 22 -0.02 -2.38 21.21
C LEU A 22 -1.31 -1.54 21.20
N ARG A 23 -2.44 -2.10 21.65
CA ARG A 23 -3.69 -1.36 21.80
C ARG A 23 -3.56 -0.23 22.82
N ASP A 24 -2.96 -0.49 23.97
CA ASP A 24 -2.75 0.51 25.02
C ASP A 24 -1.85 1.65 24.53
N GLU A 25 -0.83 1.35 23.72
CA GLU A 25 0.03 2.34 23.07
C GLU A 25 -0.79 3.25 22.14
N VAL A 26 -1.65 2.67 21.29
CA VAL A 26 -2.50 3.43 20.36
C VAL A 26 -3.54 4.27 21.11
N VAL A 27 -4.25 3.67 22.08
CA VAL A 27 -5.27 4.34 22.89
C VAL A 27 -4.66 5.42 23.78
N GLY A 28 -3.47 5.18 24.32
CA GLY A 28 -2.74 6.11 25.18
C GLY A 28 -2.39 7.44 24.49
N THR A 29 -2.39 7.48 23.15
CA THR A 29 -2.24 8.74 22.42
C THR A 29 -3.46 9.66 22.57
N GLY A 30 -4.65 9.12 22.83
CA GLY A 30 -5.91 9.86 22.85
C GLY A 30 -6.34 10.44 21.49
N LEU A 31 -5.66 10.05 20.39
CA LEU A 31 -5.84 10.68 19.09
C LEU A 31 -6.94 10.03 18.22
N PHE A 32 -7.38 8.83 18.57
CA PHE A 32 -8.21 7.95 17.74
C PHE A 32 -9.69 7.90 18.17
N VAL A 33 -10.22 9.01 18.69
CA VAL A 33 -11.63 9.11 19.13
C VAL A 33 -12.59 9.32 17.94
N SER A 34 -12.18 10.13 16.96
CA SER A 34 -12.93 10.42 15.73
C SER A 34 -11.98 10.68 14.57
N ASP A 35 -12.50 10.59 13.35
CA ASP A 35 -11.71 10.91 12.16
C ASP A 35 -11.26 12.36 12.21
N ARG A 36 -10.01 12.61 11.84
CA ARG A 36 -9.47 13.96 11.82
C ARG A 36 -8.16 14.06 11.06
N GLU A 37 -7.90 15.26 10.60
CA GLU A 37 -6.61 15.67 10.08
C GLU A 37 -5.84 16.42 11.17
N VAL A 38 -4.69 15.89 11.57
CA VAL A 38 -3.74 16.56 12.47
C VAL A 38 -2.89 17.51 11.64
N ARG A 39 -3.27 18.79 11.70
CA ARG A 39 -2.61 19.87 10.97
C ARG A 39 -1.23 20.20 11.54
N LEU A 40 -0.39 20.75 10.67
CA LEU A 40 0.84 21.43 11.04
C LEU A 40 0.53 22.79 11.69
N GLU A 41 1.44 23.27 12.52
CA GLU A 41 1.35 24.62 13.09
C GLU A 41 2.14 25.61 12.24
N LEU A 42 1.62 26.83 12.08
CA LEU A 42 2.39 27.92 11.46
C LEU A 42 3.54 28.35 12.36
N THR A 43 4.69 28.62 11.78
CA THR A 43 5.78 29.29 12.48
C THR A 43 5.38 30.73 12.81
N PRO A 44 5.86 31.30 13.94
CA PRO A 44 5.59 32.69 14.28
C PRO A 44 6.11 33.60 13.14
N ALA A 45 5.23 34.41 12.56
CA ALA A 45 5.45 35.30 11.41
C ALA A 45 5.30 34.68 9.99
N ALA A 46 5.00 33.39 9.85
CA ALA A 46 4.66 32.84 8.54
C ALA A 46 3.21 33.14 8.12
N SER A 47 3.01 33.34 6.82
CA SER A 47 1.68 33.30 6.21
C SER A 47 1.41 31.88 5.68
N PRO A 48 0.16 31.37 5.74
CA PRO A 48 -0.16 30.06 5.21
C PRO A 48 0.13 29.97 3.71
N VAL A 49 0.97 29.01 3.31
CA VAL A 49 1.17 28.62 1.91
C VAL A 49 0.52 27.26 1.64
N PRO A 50 -0.10 27.05 0.46
CA PRO A 50 -0.55 25.71 0.06
C PRO A 50 0.63 24.73 0.13
N HIS A 51 0.41 23.55 0.71
CA HIS A 51 1.42 22.49 0.84
C HIS A 51 0.87 21.14 0.36
N GLY A 52 1.80 20.21 0.13
CA GLY A 52 1.54 18.93 -0.54
C GLY A 52 0.50 18.03 0.13
N ILE A 53 -0.15 17.24 -0.73
CA ILE A 53 -1.31 16.34 -0.49
C ILE A 53 -0.92 14.99 0.14
N SER A 54 0.38 14.73 0.32
CA SER A 54 0.88 13.47 0.87
C SER A 54 0.65 13.44 2.37
N ALA A 55 -0.24 12.58 2.85
CA ALA A 55 -0.52 12.41 4.27
C ALA A 55 -0.11 11.03 4.76
N ARG A 56 0.47 10.98 5.97
CA ARG A 56 0.56 9.72 6.73
C ARG A 56 -0.82 9.47 7.35
N ALA A 57 -1.41 8.32 7.07
CA ALA A 57 -2.70 7.91 7.62
C ALA A 57 -2.54 6.75 8.61
N PHE A 58 -3.29 6.83 9.70
CA PHE A 58 -3.44 5.78 10.69
C PHE A 58 -4.91 5.39 10.73
N ARG A 59 -5.19 4.10 10.64
CA ARG A 59 -6.55 3.55 10.71
C ARG A 59 -6.62 2.60 11.90
N VAL A 60 -7.53 2.86 12.83
CA VAL A 60 -7.63 2.12 14.09
C VAL A 60 -9.09 1.78 14.35
N TRP A 61 -9.38 0.51 14.66
CA TRP A 61 -10.69 0.10 15.15
C TRP A 61 -10.89 0.54 16.60
N ASN A 62 -11.91 1.37 16.86
CA ASN A 62 -12.18 1.89 18.21
C ASN A 62 -13.22 1.06 19.01
N GLY A 63 -13.67 -0.07 18.47
CA GLY A 63 -14.73 -0.90 19.06
C GLY A 63 -16.06 -0.83 18.30
N ALA A 64 -16.35 0.28 17.63
CA ALA A 64 -17.59 0.49 16.89
C ALA A 64 -17.37 0.74 15.39
N ARG A 65 -16.29 1.44 15.04
CA ARG A 65 -15.89 1.74 13.66
C ARG A 65 -14.39 1.89 13.54
N THR A 66 -13.91 1.92 12.29
CA THR A 66 -12.55 2.38 11.99
C THR A 66 -12.51 3.90 12.09
N VAL A 67 -11.50 4.41 12.81
CA VAL A 67 -11.17 5.83 12.91
C VAL A 67 -9.91 6.10 12.11
N THR A 68 -9.96 7.08 11.22
CA THR A 68 -8.85 7.51 10.38
C THR A 68 -8.28 8.84 10.87
N VAL A 69 -7.00 8.82 11.26
CA VAL A 69 -6.25 10.02 11.63
C VAL A 69 -5.14 10.22 10.61
N SER A 70 -5.13 11.36 9.94
CA SER A 70 -4.11 11.70 8.94
C SER A 70 -3.29 12.90 9.37
N SER A 71 -2.07 13.03 8.84
CA SER A 71 -1.27 14.25 8.96
C SER A 71 -0.41 14.46 7.73
N PRO A 72 -0.35 15.69 7.16
CA PRO A 72 0.43 15.99 5.96
C PRO A 72 1.92 15.83 6.21
N VAL A 73 2.66 15.21 5.29
CA VAL A 73 4.11 15.05 5.39
C VAL A 73 4.77 16.42 5.20
N LEU A 74 5.45 16.91 6.24
CA LEU A 74 6.19 18.17 6.19
C LEU A 74 7.44 17.99 5.33
N GLN A 75 7.51 18.72 4.22
CA GLN A 75 8.71 18.73 3.38
C GLN A 75 9.75 19.70 3.96
N GLN A 76 11.03 19.42 3.74
CA GLN A 76 12.11 20.29 4.23
C GLN A 76 12.00 21.73 3.72
N SER A 77 11.50 21.93 2.49
CA SER A 77 11.23 23.24 1.90
C SER A 77 10.12 24.02 2.61
N GLU A 78 9.24 23.34 3.35
CA GLU A 78 8.07 23.91 4.01
C GLU A 78 8.32 24.20 5.50
N GLU A 79 9.44 23.74 6.07
CA GLU A 79 9.83 23.93 7.48
C GLU A 79 9.98 25.41 7.88
N VAL A 80 10.20 26.31 6.91
CA VAL A 80 10.22 27.75 7.15
C VAL A 80 8.83 28.31 7.51
N PHE A 81 7.76 27.69 7.00
CA PHE A 81 6.38 28.12 7.19
C PHE A 81 5.66 27.32 8.27
N TYR A 82 6.00 26.04 8.41
CA TYR A 82 5.27 25.09 9.22
C TYR A 82 6.19 24.30 10.14
N LYS A 83 5.65 23.92 11.31
CA LYS A 83 6.30 23.02 12.26
C LYS A 83 5.33 21.92 12.71
N PRO A 84 5.84 20.76 13.16
CA PRO A 84 5.00 19.72 13.72
C PRO A 84 4.24 20.21 14.96
N SER A 85 2.93 19.91 15.03
CA SER A 85 2.14 20.08 16.25
C SER A 85 2.45 18.98 17.28
N PRO A 86 2.13 19.17 18.58
CA PRO A 86 2.31 18.12 19.58
C PRO A 86 1.61 16.81 19.23
N ALA A 87 0.40 16.89 18.66
CA ALA A 87 -0.35 15.72 18.19
C ALA A 87 0.37 15.01 17.04
N ARG A 88 1.02 15.76 16.13
CA ARG A 88 1.84 15.17 15.07
C ARG A 88 3.07 14.48 15.66
N THR A 89 3.78 15.10 16.59
CA THR A 89 4.92 14.46 17.26
C THR A 89 4.53 13.14 17.91
N GLN A 90 3.34 13.05 18.52
CA GLN A 90 2.82 11.78 19.06
C GLN A 90 2.52 10.74 17.96
N LEU A 91 1.93 11.14 16.83
CA LEU A 91 1.72 10.25 15.69
C LEU A 91 3.03 9.73 15.11
N ASP A 92 4.06 10.58 14.98
CA ASP A 92 5.37 10.17 14.46
C ASP A 92 6.06 9.18 15.41
N ALA A 93 5.97 9.41 16.74
CA ALA A 93 6.45 8.47 17.74
C ALA A 93 5.69 7.12 17.67
N LEU A 94 4.37 7.15 17.52
CA LEU A 94 3.55 5.96 17.33
C LEU A 94 3.94 5.21 16.04
N ALA A 95 4.11 5.92 14.92
CA ALA A 95 4.55 5.32 13.66
C ALA A 95 5.91 4.64 13.79
N ALA A 96 6.88 5.26 14.47
CA ALA A 96 8.19 4.65 14.70
C ALA A 96 8.05 3.32 15.48
N ARG A 97 7.24 3.31 16.54
CA ARG A 97 6.94 2.10 17.33
C ARG A 97 6.22 1.01 16.53
N LEU A 98 5.26 1.39 15.68
CA LEU A 98 4.50 0.44 14.86
C LEU A 98 5.30 -0.12 13.69
N THR A 99 6.26 0.65 13.15
CA THR A 99 7.11 0.21 12.04
C THR A 99 8.25 -0.70 12.54
N ALA A 100 8.72 -0.49 13.77
CA ALA A 100 9.77 -1.29 14.40
C ALA A 100 9.34 -1.82 15.79
N PRO A 101 8.33 -2.72 15.87
CA PRO A 101 7.77 -3.18 17.14
C PRO A 101 8.79 -3.90 18.03
N ASP A 102 9.79 -4.56 17.46
CA ASP A 102 10.88 -5.23 18.19
C ASP A 102 11.77 -4.25 18.98
N SER A 103 11.76 -2.95 18.65
CA SER A 103 12.55 -1.94 19.35
C SER A 103 12.01 -1.57 20.74
N TRP A 104 10.75 -1.90 21.04
CA TRP A 104 10.09 -1.49 22.27
C TRP A 104 9.21 -2.55 22.92
N LEU A 105 8.70 -3.53 22.16
CA LEU A 105 7.99 -4.66 22.73
C LEU A 105 8.97 -5.67 23.35
N PRO A 106 8.70 -6.18 24.56
CA PRO A 106 9.55 -7.18 25.18
C PRO A 106 9.45 -8.51 24.43
N VAL A 107 10.44 -9.37 24.60
CA VAL A 107 10.45 -10.72 24.01
C VAL A 107 9.19 -11.53 24.36
N THR A 108 8.62 -11.32 25.55
CA THR A 108 7.39 -11.97 26.03
C THR A 108 6.11 -11.51 25.34
N ALA A 109 6.15 -10.42 24.56
CA ALA A 109 5.02 -9.96 23.77
C ALA A 109 4.80 -10.83 22.51
N TRP A 110 5.77 -11.67 22.16
CA TRP A 110 5.78 -12.43 20.91
C TRP A 110 5.46 -13.90 21.14
N ALA A 111 4.51 -14.41 20.37
CA ALA A 111 4.15 -15.83 20.36
C ALA A 111 5.09 -16.68 19.47
N VAL A 112 5.90 -16.01 18.64
CA VAL A 112 6.90 -16.62 17.75
C VAL A 112 8.20 -15.84 17.92
N GLU A 113 9.32 -16.54 18.06
CA GLU A 113 10.61 -15.94 18.42
C GLU A 113 11.25 -15.10 17.30
N ALA A 114 11.09 -15.50 16.04
CA ALA A 114 11.65 -14.78 14.91
C ALA A 114 10.55 -14.34 13.93
N PRO A 115 10.68 -13.16 13.30
CA PRO A 115 9.90 -12.83 12.12
C PRO A 115 10.14 -13.87 11.02
N ARG A 116 9.11 -14.16 10.24
CA ARG A 116 9.21 -14.99 9.02
C ARG A 116 8.76 -14.18 7.80
N PRO A 117 9.25 -14.51 6.59
CA PRO A 117 8.74 -13.90 5.38
C PRO A 117 7.23 -14.01 5.28
N TYR A 118 6.58 -12.92 4.85
CA TYR A 118 5.16 -12.96 4.55
C TYR A 118 4.89 -13.78 3.30
N VAL A 119 3.86 -14.62 3.35
CA VAL A 119 3.32 -15.31 2.19
C VAL A 119 1.90 -14.81 2.01
N ALA A 120 1.66 -14.11 0.90
CA ALA A 120 0.34 -13.56 0.62
C ALA A 120 -0.61 -14.67 0.15
N ASP A 121 -1.81 -14.71 0.73
CA ASP A 121 -2.88 -15.61 0.29
C ASP A 121 -3.61 -15.08 -0.95
N GLY A 122 -3.45 -13.79 -1.24
CA GLY A 122 -4.05 -13.13 -2.39
C GLY A 122 -3.34 -11.86 -2.80
N PHE A 123 -3.66 -11.42 -4.00
CA PHE A 123 -3.12 -10.25 -4.66
C PHE A 123 -4.26 -9.38 -5.16
N ARG A 124 -4.06 -8.06 -5.14
CA ARG A 124 -4.82 -7.17 -6.01
C ARG A 124 -3.99 -6.85 -7.23
N VAL A 125 -4.57 -7.00 -8.40
CA VAL A 125 -3.96 -6.62 -9.67
C VAL A 125 -4.61 -5.34 -10.12
N VAL A 126 -3.82 -4.27 -10.15
CA VAL A 126 -4.21 -3.01 -10.76
C VAL A 126 -3.70 -2.98 -12.20
N SER A 127 -4.60 -2.69 -13.13
CA SER A 127 -4.27 -2.56 -14.54
C SER A 127 -4.51 -1.14 -15.05
N SER A 128 -3.64 -0.70 -15.95
CA SER A 128 -3.77 0.57 -16.66
C SER A 128 -3.45 0.41 -18.13
N ALA A 129 -4.32 0.94 -18.97
CA ALA A 129 -4.12 1.02 -20.41
C ALA A 129 -3.27 2.26 -20.75
N GLU A 130 -2.03 2.10 -21.21
CA GLU A 130 -1.10 3.23 -21.40
C GLU A 130 -0.27 3.09 -22.68
N PRO A 131 0.31 4.18 -23.19
CA PRO A 131 1.40 4.08 -24.15
C PRO A 131 2.56 3.29 -23.52
N VAL A 132 3.05 2.27 -24.22
CA VAL A 132 4.17 1.44 -23.76
C VAL A 132 5.36 1.61 -24.70
N GLY A 133 6.53 1.81 -24.12
CA GLY A 133 7.80 1.89 -24.85
C GLY A 133 8.45 0.51 -25.01
N GLY A 134 9.39 0.42 -25.96
CA GLY A 134 10.16 -0.80 -26.20
C GLY A 134 9.40 -1.84 -27.03
N SER A 135 9.69 -3.11 -26.78
CA SER A 135 9.06 -4.25 -27.49
C SER A 135 8.63 -5.34 -26.48
N PRO A 136 7.72 -5.01 -25.55
CA PRO A 136 7.15 -6.04 -24.67
C PRO A 136 6.32 -7.05 -25.50
N PRO A 137 6.06 -8.25 -24.96
CA PRO A 137 5.22 -9.23 -25.63
C PRO A 137 3.80 -8.72 -25.92
N ASP A 138 3.20 -9.31 -26.94
CA ASP A 138 1.82 -9.06 -27.29
C ASP A 138 0.87 -9.67 -26.25
N VAL A 139 -0.12 -8.90 -25.83
CA VAL A 139 -1.23 -9.32 -24.97
C VAL A 139 -1.96 -10.53 -25.55
N ASP A 140 -2.12 -10.59 -26.87
CA ASP A 140 -2.85 -11.65 -27.56
C ASP A 140 -2.05 -12.96 -27.64
N ALA A 141 -0.75 -12.91 -27.36
CA ALA A 141 0.13 -14.08 -27.33
C ALA A 141 0.19 -14.77 -25.96
N ILE A 142 -0.52 -14.24 -24.96
CA ILE A 142 -0.52 -14.80 -23.61
C ILE A 142 -1.65 -15.81 -23.45
N ASP A 143 -1.31 -17.00 -22.99
CA ASP A 143 -2.27 -18.01 -22.53
C ASP A 143 -2.83 -17.59 -21.16
N TRP A 144 -3.81 -16.69 -21.17
CA TRP A 144 -4.39 -16.12 -19.97
C TRP A 144 -5.09 -17.19 -19.11
N PRO A 145 -4.90 -17.18 -17.77
CA PRO A 145 -5.60 -18.10 -16.87
C PRO A 145 -7.06 -17.72 -16.64
N PHE A 146 -7.55 -16.65 -17.28
CA PHE A 146 -8.91 -16.13 -17.13
C PHE A 146 -9.57 -15.92 -18.50
N THR A 147 -10.89 -15.96 -18.52
CA THR A 147 -11.70 -15.85 -19.74
C THR A 147 -12.07 -14.41 -20.11
N THR A 148 -12.03 -13.50 -19.15
CA THR A 148 -12.28 -12.06 -19.38
C THR A 148 -11.11 -11.45 -20.15
N SER A 149 -11.40 -10.60 -21.14
CA SER A 149 -10.35 -9.82 -21.81
C SER A 149 -9.52 -9.03 -20.80
N ILE A 150 -8.20 -8.98 -20.97
CA ILE A 150 -7.33 -8.22 -20.04
C ILE A 150 -7.66 -6.72 -20.02
N ALA A 151 -8.23 -6.18 -21.11
CA ALA A 151 -8.68 -4.79 -21.15
C ALA A 151 -9.85 -4.51 -20.20
N ASP A 152 -10.69 -5.53 -19.95
CA ASP A 152 -11.87 -5.46 -19.08
C ASP A 152 -11.65 -6.18 -17.74
N PHE A 153 -10.43 -6.68 -17.49
CA PHE A 153 -10.12 -7.45 -16.30
C PHE A 153 -10.21 -6.59 -15.05
N GLY A 154 -11.04 -7.04 -14.09
CA GLY A 154 -11.34 -6.31 -12.86
C GLY A 154 -12.39 -5.22 -13.03
N GLU A 155 -12.69 -4.55 -11.91
CA GLU A 155 -13.66 -3.46 -11.85
C GLU A 155 -12.98 -2.10 -12.02
N PRO A 156 -13.66 -1.08 -12.56
CA PRO A 156 -13.14 0.28 -12.59
C PRO A 156 -12.79 0.76 -11.18
N LEU A 157 -11.54 1.20 -11.00
CA LEU A 157 -11.08 1.77 -9.74
C LEU A 157 -11.52 3.23 -9.66
N ALA A 158 -12.28 3.58 -8.61
CA ALA A 158 -12.75 4.94 -8.41
C ALA A 158 -11.56 5.91 -8.28
N ALA A 159 -11.71 7.13 -8.82
CA ALA A 159 -10.69 8.18 -8.71
C ALA A 159 -10.37 8.57 -7.24
N THR A 160 -11.29 8.28 -6.32
CA THR A 160 -11.13 8.49 -4.87
C THR A 160 -10.47 7.32 -4.15
N SER A 161 -10.13 6.24 -4.86
CA SER A 161 -9.50 5.05 -4.27
C SER A 161 -8.15 5.39 -3.65
N GLN A 162 -7.89 4.77 -2.49
CA GLN A 162 -6.61 4.89 -1.78
C GLN A 162 -5.64 3.74 -2.12
N VAL A 163 -5.98 2.91 -3.11
CA VAL A 163 -5.07 1.86 -3.58
C VAL A 163 -3.82 2.54 -4.15
N PHE A 164 -2.67 2.23 -3.56
CA PHE A 164 -1.39 2.70 -4.06
C PHE A 164 -1.07 1.98 -5.38
N VAL A 165 -0.76 2.75 -6.41
CA VAL A 165 -0.43 2.22 -7.74
C VAL A 165 0.87 2.90 -8.19
N PRO A 166 1.98 2.15 -8.38
CA PRO A 166 3.22 2.69 -8.93
C PRO A 166 3.17 2.80 -10.46
N ILE A 167 1.97 2.81 -11.04
CA ILE A 167 1.73 3.08 -12.45
C ILE A 167 1.63 4.61 -12.57
N GLY A 168 2.30 5.20 -13.56
CA GLY A 168 2.40 6.64 -13.72
C GLY A 168 1.03 7.33 -13.82
N PRO A 169 0.98 8.67 -13.80
CA PRO A 169 -0.27 9.40 -13.96
C PRO A 169 -0.82 9.21 -15.39
N GLY A 170 -1.47 8.09 -15.64
CA GLY A 170 -2.21 7.81 -16.85
C GLY A 170 -3.55 8.55 -16.82
N THR A 171 -3.96 9.10 -17.96
CA THR A 171 -5.29 9.69 -18.17
C THR A 171 -6.39 8.63 -18.33
N ARG A 172 -6.07 7.35 -18.15
CA ARG A 172 -6.96 6.22 -18.42
C ARG A 172 -7.48 5.60 -17.12
N PRO A 173 -8.72 5.09 -17.10
CA PRO A 173 -9.30 4.52 -15.89
C PRO A 173 -8.49 3.28 -15.47
N LEU A 174 -7.98 3.32 -14.24
CA LEU A 174 -7.40 2.17 -13.59
C LEU A 174 -8.50 1.13 -13.37
N ARG A 175 -8.17 -0.16 -13.50
CA ARG A 175 -9.03 -1.26 -13.07
C ARG A 175 -8.35 -2.07 -11.98
N CYS A 176 -9.13 -2.75 -11.17
CA CYS A 176 -8.61 -3.60 -10.11
C CYS A 176 -9.34 -4.95 -10.09
N ALA A 177 -8.57 -6.03 -10.03
CA ALA A 177 -9.06 -7.38 -9.80
C ALA A 177 -8.41 -8.01 -8.57
N ALA A 178 -9.13 -8.91 -7.91
CA ALA A 178 -8.57 -9.78 -6.89
C ALA A 178 -8.13 -11.10 -7.53
N LEU A 179 -6.93 -11.57 -7.20
CA LEU A 179 -6.46 -12.91 -7.51
C LEU A 179 -6.08 -13.61 -6.21
N ASP A 180 -6.34 -14.91 -6.11
CA ASP A 180 -5.69 -15.70 -5.06
C ASP A 180 -4.20 -15.93 -5.39
N ALA A 181 -3.45 -16.51 -4.46
CA ALA A 181 -2.03 -16.77 -4.65
C ALA A 181 -1.70 -17.73 -5.81
N ASN A 182 -2.61 -18.65 -6.16
CA ASN A 182 -2.39 -19.61 -7.25
C ASN A 182 -2.69 -18.97 -8.61
N ASP A 183 -3.76 -18.17 -8.70
CA ASP A 183 -4.09 -17.44 -9.92
C ASP A 183 -3.05 -16.37 -10.22
N ALA A 184 -2.56 -15.66 -9.19
CA ALA A 184 -1.49 -14.69 -9.34
C ALA A 184 -0.19 -15.33 -9.86
N ARG A 185 0.16 -16.52 -9.33
CA ARG A 185 1.31 -17.31 -9.83
C ARG A 185 1.09 -17.77 -11.27
N SER A 186 -0.09 -18.29 -11.59
CA SER A 186 -0.42 -18.77 -12.93
C SER A 186 -0.40 -17.64 -13.97
N ALA A 187 -0.88 -16.45 -13.59
CA ALA A 187 -0.82 -15.25 -14.43
C ALA A 187 0.64 -14.83 -14.66
N ARG A 188 1.46 -14.76 -13.61
CA ARG A 188 2.89 -14.47 -13.71
C ARG A 188 3.60 -15.46 -14.65
N ASP A 189 3.39 -16.76 -14.44
CA ASP A 189 4.02 -17.80 -15.26
C ASP A 189 3.58 -17.71 -16.74
N ALA A 190 2.34 -17.30 -17.01
CA ALA A 190 1.87 -17.04 -18.37
C ALA A 190 2.61 -15.85 -19.01
N TRP A 191 2.84 -14.77 -18.26
CA TRP A 191 3.57 -13.60 -18.75
C TRP A 191 5.03 -13.92 -19.04
N GLU A 192 5.71 -14.59 -18.11
CA GLU A 192 7.11 -14.98 -18.27
C GLU A 192 7.30 -15.95 -19.46
N ARG A 193 6.38 -16.91 -19.66
CA ARG A 193 6.39 -17.80 -20.83
C ARG A 193 6.20 -17.06 -22.15
N ALA A 194 5.39 -15.99 -22.16
CA ALA A 194 5.25 -15.11 -23.32
C ALA A 194 6.48 -14.20 -23.54
N GLY A 195 7.49 -14.28 -22.67
CA GLY A 195 8.72 -13.47 -22.75
C GLY A 195 8.60 -12.11 -22.05
N ALA A 196 7.59 -11.91 -21.21
CA ALA A 196 7.40 -10.64 -20.52
C ALA A 196 8.42 -10.51 -19.41
N LYS A 197 9.01 -9.31 -19.29
CA LYS A 197 9.83 -8.99 -18.13
C LYS A 197 8.90 -8.69 -16.96
N VAL A 198 8.99 -9.50 -15.91
CA VAL A 198 8.34 -9.25 -14.62
C VAL A 198 9.38 -8.65 -13.68
N ASN A 199 9.10 -7.48 -13.10
CA ASN A 199 9.97 -6.87 -12.10
C ASN A 199 9.35 -7.09 -10.71
N ASP A 200 10.14 -7.67 -9.81
CA ASP A 200 9.74 -7.94 -8.44
C ASP A 200 10.07 -6.77 -7.50
N PHE A 201 9.21 -6.58 -6.51
CA PHE A 201 9.44 -5.68 -5.39
C PHE A 201 9.67 -6.49 -4.11
N PRO A 202 10.46 -5.98 -3.15
CA PRO A 202 10.74 -6.69 -1.90
C PRO A 202 9.50 -7.11 -1.11
N ASP A 203 8.40 -6.38 -1.21
CA ASP A 203 7.14 -6.71 -0.53
C ASP A 203 6.30 -7.80 -1.20
N GLY A 204 6.88 -8.49 -2.18
CA GLY A 204 6.19 -9.54 -2.94
C GLY A 204 5.24 -8.98 -4.00
N ALA A 205 5.15 -7.66 -4.17
CA ALA A 205 4.49 -7.10 -5.33
C ALA A 205 5.33 -7.36 -6.59
N PHE A 206 4.69 -7.36 -7.76
CA PHE A 206 5.36 -7.49 -9.04
C PHE A 206 4.63 -6.69 -10.12
N ILE A 207 5.40 -6.25 -11.12
CA ILE A 207 4.87 -5.45 -12.23
C ILE A 207 5.34 -6.00 -13.57
N THR A 208 4.45 -5.96 -14.55
CA THR A 208 4.81 -6.21 -15.95
C THR A 208 4.12 -5.23 -16.89
N VAL A 209 4.63 -5.17 -18.12
CA VAL A 209 4.12 -4.33 -19.19
C VAL A 209 4.00 -5.21 -20.44
N LEU A 210 2.84 -5.12 -21.10
CA LEU A 210 2.50 -5.87 -22.30
C LEU A 210 2.02 -4.90 -23.38
N ALA A 211 2.17 -5.22 -24.65
CA ALA A 211 1.70 -4.38 -25.76
C ALA A 211 0.46 -4.98 -26.44
N TRP A 212 -0.40 -4.12 -26.99
CA TRP A 212 -1.39 -4.51 -27.99
C TRP A 212 -0.76 -4.34 -29.37
N GLY A 213 -0.28 -5.44 -29.96
CA GLY A 213 0.44 -5.42 -31.23
C GLY A 213 1.66 -4.47 -31.25
N ALA A 214 2.06 -4.02 -32.44
CA ALA A 214 3.23 -3.16 -32.64
C ALA A 214 2.98 -1.66 -32.39
N ALA A 215 1.79 -1.26 -31.94
CA ALA A 215 1.27 0.11 -32.05
C ALA A 215 1.65 1.06 -30.89
N GLY A 216 2.60 0.71 -30.03
CA GLY A 216 3.06 1.58 -28.93
C GLY A 216 2.02 1.83 -27.83
N SER A 217 0.93 1.06 -27.82
CA SER A 217 -0.09 1.02 -26.76
C SER A 217 -0.07 -0.33 -26.08
N GLY A 218 -0.37 -0.37 -24.79
CA GLY A 218 -0.32 -1.59 -24.02
C GLY A 218 -0.97 -1.47 -22.66
N ILE A 219 -0.71 -2.47 -21.84
CA ILE A 219 -1.25 -2.58 -20.49
C ILE A 219 -0.11 -2.76 -19.48
N VAL A 220 -0.17 -1.97 -18.41
CA VAL A 220 0.67 -2.14 -17.24
C VAL A 220 -0.13 -2.91 -16.20
N LEU A 221 0.44 -3.99 -15.68
CA LEU A 221 -0.18 -4.84 -14.67
C LEU A 221 0.69 -4.79 -13.41
N PHE A 222 0.13 -4.28 -12.32
CA PHE A 222 0.77 -4.24 -11.01
C PHE A 222 0.02 -5.14 -10.04
N ALA A 223 0.63 -6.25 -9.64
CA ALA A 223 0.10 -7.15 -8.63
C ALA A 223 0.70 -6.80 -7.26
N GLN A 224 -0.14 -6.43 -6.31
CA GLN A 224 0.27 -6.17 -4.92
C GLN A 224 -0.21 -7.29 -4.02
N ALA A 225 0.72 -7.86 -3.24
CA ALA A 225 0.41 -8.76 -2.14
C ALA A 225 -0.56 -8.08 -1.15
N LEU A 226 -1.70 -8.70 -0.89
CA LEU A 226 -2.67 -8.19 0.07
C LEU A 226 -2.22 -8.54 1.49
N MET A 227 -2.21 -7.56 2.38
CA MET A 227 -2.09 -7.83 3.81
C MET A 227 -3.42 -8.34 4.37
N PRO A 228 -3.42 -9.07 5.50
CA PRO A 228 -4.65 -9.68 6.05
C PRO A 228 -5.79 -8.70 6.38
N ASP A 229 -5.47 -7.43 6.60
CA ASP A 229 -6.41 -6.35 6.92
C ASP A 229 -6.86 -5.54 5.69
N GLN A 230 -6.35 -5.84 4.49
CA GLN A 230 -6.65 -5.11 3.28
C GLN A 230 -7.78 -5.77 2.48
N SER A 231 -8.68 -4.92 1.96
CA SER A 231 -9.59 -5.31 0.89
C SER A 231 -8.86 -5.32 -0.45
N SER A 232 -9.34 -6.12 -1.40
CA SER A 232 -8.70 -6.26 -2.72
C SER A 232 -8.85 -5.00 -3.57
N CYS A 233 -10.09 -4.65 -3.95
CA CYS A 233 -10.35 -3.62 -4.98
C CYS A 233 -11.42 -2.60 -4.60
N GLY A 234 -12.11 -2.82 -3.49
CA GLY A 234 -13.13 -1.92 -2.96
C GLY A 234 -12.70 -1.40 -1.61
N ASP A 235 -11.90 -0.34 -1.58
CA ASP A 235 -11.70 0.44 -0.35
C ASP A 235 -12.75 1.56 -0.31
N SER A 236 -14.00 1.17 -0.05
CA SER A 236 -15.00 2.04 0.55
C SER A 236 -15.11 1.64 2.02
N TYR A 237 -14.24 2.19 2.86
CA TYR A 237 -14.33 2.03 4.32
C TYR A 237 -14.16 3.37 5.01
#